data_AF-A0A538KL96-F1
#
_entry.id   AF-A0A538KL96-F1
#
_cell.length_a   1.000
_cell.length_b   1.000
_cell.length_c   1.000
_cell.angle_alpha   90.00
_cell.angle_beta   90.00
_cell.angle_gamma   90.00
#
_symmetry.space_group_name_H-M   'P 1'
#
loop_
_entity.id
_entity.type
_entity.pdbx_description
1 polymer ?
#
loop_
_entity_poly.entity_id
_entity_poly.type
_entity_poly.pdbx_seq_one_letter_code
_entity_poly.pdbx_strand_id
1 'polypeptide(L)'
;MAGLVAAAATAFYPPLVDVAGRALSEPLGALGLAIAVLACVWAARRPAEWRFALAGLALGLTLLARADLAPAVPLVALWAVAVARRPRGWRRAAMCGAALLAGTVVAVAPWVRSASDRAGRLVPISTSGGSAIFVGTYLPGHGTMFGLKRSLGNELRLQDPRMGSVPNFRLPQERILDLVAGRHPELDRDAALRREARENLDRYALRRPLPFARMLGTKAARMWVTPNRGPHARVGAVSLTVHLLLVGLALVGTILAVVRVRRPGPGALLAVAASSTAINAVFLSEPRHLLPLLPALFATGAAGWALLLKRSRA
;
A
#
# COMPACT_ATOMS: atom_id res chain seq x y z
N MET A 1 -18.66 20.89 7.68
CA MET A 1 -18.68 20.81 6.20
C MET A 1 -17.58 19.93 5.62
N ALA A 2 -16.28 20.24 5.79
CA ALA A 2 -15.20 19.41 5.21
C ALA A 2 -15.28 17.90 5.55
N GLY A 3 -15.62 17.56 6.80
CA GLY A 3 -15.81 16.15 7.20
C GLY A 3 -16.98 15.46 6.50
N LEU A 4 -18.10 16.18 6.26
CA LEU A 4 -19.26 15.63 5.53
C LEU A 4 -18.93 15.41 4.06
N VAL A 5 -18.18 16.32 3.43
CA VAL A 5 -17.70 16.16 2.05
C VAL A 5 -16.79 14.94 1.93
N ALA A 6 -15.86 14.75 2.87
CA ALA A 6 -14.98 13.58 2.89
C ALA A 6 -15.75 12.28 3.13
N ALA A 7 -16.74 12.29 4.02
CA ALA A 7 -17.61 11.13 4.26
C ALA A 7 -18.45 10.79 3.02
N ALA A 8 -19.06 11.77 2.38
CA ALA A 8 -19.81 11.59 1.13
C ALA A 8 -18.91 11.07 0.01
N ALA A 9 -17.74 11.67 -0.19
CA ALA A 9 -16.76 11.18 -1.17
C ALA A 9 -16.36 9.73 -0.89
N THR A 10 -16.17 9.34 0.37
CA THR A 10 -15.84 7.96 0.74
C THR A 10 -17.01 7.00 0.49
N ALA A 11 -18.22 7.38 0.90
CA ALA A 11 -19.42 6.55 0.86
C ALA A 11 -19.96 6.33 -0.57
N PHE A 12 -19.83 7.34 -1.45
CA PHE A 12 -20.32 7.28 -2.83
C PHE A 12 -19.23 6.98 -3.86
N TYR A 13 -17.98 6.75 -3.45
CA TYR A 13 -16.90 6.43 -4.37
C TYR A 13 -17.03 4.98 -4.87
N PRO A 14 -17.32 4.75 -6.16
CA PRO A 14 -17.76 3.43 -6.64
C PRO A 14 -16.79 2.28 -6.36
N PRO A 15 -15.45 2.45 -6.48
CA PRO A 15 -14.52 1.37 -6.16
C PRO A 15 -14.51 0.95 -4.68
N LEU A 16 -14.81 1.86 -3.74
CA LEU A 16 -14.93 1.48 -2.33
C LEU A 16 -16.25 0.77 -2.04
N VAL A 17 -17.35 1.20 -2.68
CA VAL A 17 -18.66 0.53 -2.58
C VAL A 17 -18.57 -0.91 -3.12
N ASP A 18 -17.97 -1.08 -4.30
CA ASP A 18 -17.80 -2.37 -4.95
C ASP A 18 -16.94 -3.34 -4.12
N VAL A 19 -15.88 -2.84 -3.48
CA VAL A 19 -15.00 -3.65 -2.63
C VAL A 19 -15.60 -3.90 -1.25
N ALA A 20 -16.43 -3.01 -0.72
CA ALA A 20 -17.18 -3.23 0.52
C ALA A 20 -18.17 -4.40 0.40
N GLY A 21 -18.72 -4.65 -0.80
CA GLY A 21 -19.55 -5.82 -1.10
C GLY A 21 -18.77 -7.13 -1.28
N ARG A 22 -17.44 -7.11 -1.20
CA ARG A 22 -16.59 -8.31 -1.36
C ARG A 22 -15.86 -8.63 -0.06
N ALA A 23 -15.70 -9.91 0.24
CA ALA A 23 -14.92 -10.40 1.39
C ALA A 23 -13.40 -10.27 1.13
N LEU A 24 -12.93 -9.04 0.93
CA LEU A 24 -11.53 -8.71 0.74
C LEU A 24 -10.97 -7.92 1.93
N SER A 25 -9.65 -7.78 2.02
CA SER A 25 -8.99 -7.11 3.15
C SER A 25 -8.95 -5.58 3.05
N GLU A 26 -9.27 -4.99 1.90
CA GLU A 26 -9.17 -3.54 1.69
C GLU A 26 -10.16 -2.72 2.53
N PRO A 27 -11.45 -3.11 2.71
CA PRO A 27 -12.37 -2.37 3.58
C PRO A 27 -11.88 -2.33 5.03
N LEU A 28 -11.43 -3.48 5.55
CA LEU A 28 -10.86 -3.59 6.89
C LEU A 28 -9.58 -2.76 7.01
N GLY A 29 -8.72 -2.78 6.00
CA GLY A 29 -7.53 -1.94 5.92
C GLY A 29 -7.83 -0.45 5.88
N ALA A 30 -8.87 -0.03 5.15
CA ALA A 30 -9.31 1.36 5.06
C ALA A 30 -9.85 1.87 6.40
N LEU A 31 -10.70 1.07 7.06
CA LEU A 31 -11.21 1.36 8.39
C LEU A 31 -10.09 1.42 9.43
N GLY A 32 -9.21 0.42 9.45
CA GLY A 32 -8.05 0.37 10.33
C GLY A 32 -7.15 1.60 10.17
N LEU A 33 -6.82 1.97 8.93
CA LEU A 33 -6.01 3.15 8.66
C LEU A 33 -6.71 4.45 9.10
N ALA A 34 -8.02 4.58 8.87
CA ALA A 34 -8.79 5.72 9.35
C ALA A 34 -8.76 5.83 10.89
N ILE A 35 -8.93 4.72 11.61
CA ILE A 35 -8.82 4.65 13.07
C ILE A 35 -7.40 5.03 13.51
N ALA A 36 -6.36 4.50 12.86
CA ALA A 36 -4.97 4.82 13.17
C ALA A 36 -4.66 6.30 12.96
N VAL A 37 -5.16 6.91 11.87
CA VAL A 37 -5.03 8.35 11.59
C VAL A 37 -5.77 9.17 12.65
N LEU A 38 -6.99 8.78 13.05
CA LEU A 38 -7.74 9.46 14.10
C LEU A 38 -7.04 9.36 15.47
N ALA A 39 -6.52 8.18 15.83
CA ALA A 39 -5.74 7.96 17.04
C ALA A 39 -4.45 8.81 17.04
N CYS A 40 -3.78 8.91 15.90
CA CYS A 40 -2.64 9.81 15.70
C CYS A 40 -3.04 11.28 15.91
N VAL A 41 -4.13 11.74 15.28
CA VAL A 41 -4.62 13.12 15.44
C VAL A 41 -5.00 13.41 16.90
N TRP A 42 -5.64 12.46 17.58
CA TRP A 42 -5.97 12.56 18.99
C TRP A 42 -4.71 12.65 19.88
N ALA A 43 -3.72 11.79 19.65
CA ALA A 43 -2.43 11.85 20.32
C ALA A 43 -1.73 13.19 20.06
N ALA A 44 -1.76 13.69 18.82
CA ALA A 44 -1.13 14.96 18.45
C ALA A 44 -1.72 16.18 19.15
N ARG A 45 -3.03 16.20 19.44
CA ARG A 45 -3.70 17.33 20.10
C ARG A 45 -3.24 17.52 21.55
N ARG A 46 -3.02 16.41 22.24
CA ARG A 46 -2.49 16.40 23.60
C ARG A 46 -1.49 15.27 23.65
N PRO A 47 -0.21 15.52 23.27
CA PRO A 47 0.77 14.44 23.19
C PRO A 47 0.86 13.72 24.53
N ALA A 48 1.13 12.42 24.53
CA ALA A 48 1.40 11.60 25.71
C ALA A 48 1.82 10.24 25.18
N GLU A 49 2.77 9.60 25.84
CA GLU A 49 3.41 8.36 25.40
C GLU A 49 2.36 7.26 25.21
N TRP A 50 1.47 7.08 26.18
CA TRP A 50 0.39 6.08 26.10
C TRP A 50 -0.60 6.33 24.94
N ARG A 51 -0.86 7.59 24.58
CA ARG A 51 -1.74 7.90 23.43
C ARG A 51 -1.10 7.51 22.11
N PHE A 52 0.22 7.73 22.00
CA PHE A 52 0.98 7.26 20.85
C PHE A 52 1.13 5.74 20.84
N ALA A 53 1.20 5.08 22.00
CA ALA A 53 1.14 3.63 22.08
C ALA A 53 -0.19 3.08 21.57
N LEU A 54 -1.33 3.69 21.92
CA LEU A 54 -2.64 3.32 21.36
C LEU A 54 -2.74 3.58 19.87
N ALA A 55 -2.18 4.68 19.37
CA ALA A 55 -2.09 4.94 17.93
C ALA A 55 -1.22 3.90 17.22
N GLY A 56 -0.11 3.49 17.84
CA GLY A 56 0.74 2.38 17.39
C GLY A 56 0.00 1.05 17.37
N LEU A 57 -0.78 0.74 18.40
CA LEU A 57 -1.62 -0.46 18.46
C LEU A 57 -2.62 -0.49 17.30
N ALA A 58 -3.33 0.62 17.06
CA ALA A 58 -4.25 0.74 15.93
C ALA A 58 -3.54 0.58 14.57
N LEU A 59 -2.34 1.16 14.43
CA LEU A 59 -1.53 1.00 13.23
C LEU A 59 -1.08 -0.46 13.05
N GLY A 60 -0.62 -1.13 14.10
CA GLY A 60 -0.21 -2.53 14.06
C GLY A 60 -1.36 -3.49 13.71
N LEU A 61 -2.56 -3.25 14.26
CA LEU A 61 -3.77 -3.98 13.85
C LEU A 61 -4.10 -3.76 12.37
N THR A 62 -3.88 -2.54 11.87
CA THR A 62 -4.03 -2.24 10.44
C THR A 62 -3.04 -3.02 9.58
N LEU A 63 -1.79 -3.19 10.04
CA LEU A 63 -0.76 -3.95 9.32
C LEU A 63 -1.11 -5.43 9.17
N LEU A 64 -1.84 -6.01 10.13
CA LEU A 64 -2.31 -7.40 10.02
C LEU A 64 -3.29 -7.57 8.84
N ALA A 65 -4.06 -6.53 8.50
CA ALA A 65 -4.90 -6.52 7.30
C ALA A 65 -4.13 -6.07 6.04
N ARG A 66 -3.14 -5.19 6.20
CA ARG A 66 -2.41 -4.50 5.12
C ARG A 66 -0.92 -4.38 5.41
N ALA A 67 -0.20 -5.48 5.21
CA ALA A 67 1.25 -5.55 5.41
C ALA A 67 2.04 -4.58 4.51
N ASP A 68 1.48 -4.17 3.37
CA ASP A 68 2.08 -3.20 2.45
C ASP A 68 2.19 -1.78 3.04
N LEU A 69 1.52 -1.51 4.16
CA LEU A 69 1.68 -0.26 4.92
C LEU A 69 2.83 -0.32 5.94
N ALA A 70 3.55 -1.45 6.07
CA ALA A 70 4.65 -1.56 7.04
C ALA A 70 5.74 -0.46 6.90
N PRO A 71 6.15 -0.04 5.69
CA PRO A 71 7.10 1.07 5.52
C PRO A 71 6.60 2.42 6.05
N ALA A 72 5.29 2.58 6.27
CA ALA A 72 4.71 3.78 6.86
C ALA A 72 5.01 3.93 8.36
N VAL A 73 5.21 2.82 9.08
CA VAL A 73 5.42 2.80 10.53
C VAL A 73 6.55 3.74 10.99
N PRO A 74 7.78 3.65 10.47
CA PRO A 74 8.85 4.56 10.87
C PRO A 74 8.54 6.01 10.50
N LEU A 75 7.85 6.27 9.39
CA LEU A 75 7.46 7.63 8.98
C LEU A 75 6.45 8.25 9.97
N VAL A 76 5.48 7.46 10.43
CA VAL A 76 4.51 7.88 11.44
C VAL A 76 5.19 8.05 12.80
N ALA A 77 6.16 7.21 13.15
CA ALA A 77 6.96 7.39 14.37
C ALA A 77 7.77 8.69 14.33
N LEU A 78 8.45 9.00 13.22
CA LEU A 78 9.18 10.26 13.02
C LEU A 78 8.23 11.47 13.08
N TRP A 79 7.03 11.35 12.50
CA TRP A 79 5.98 12.35 12.62
C TRP A 79 5.55 12.56 14.08
N ALA A 80 5.39 11.48 14.86
CA ALA A 80 5.04 11.56 16.28
C ALA A 80 6.11 12.34 17.07
N VAL A 81 7.40 12.08 16.81
CA VAL A 81 8.50 12.87 17.38
C VAL A 81 8.38 14.34 16.96
N ALA A 82 8.16 14.62 15.67
CA ALA A 82 8.08 15.99 15.15
C ALA A 82 6.92 16.80 15.75
N VAL A 83 5.79 16.16 16.06
CA VAL A 83 4.64 16.78 16.71
C VAL A 83 4.86 16.98 18.21
N ALA A 84 5.43 15.99 18.90
CA ALA A 84 5.65 16.05 20.33
C ALA A 84 6.83 16.95 20.76
N ARG A 85 7.76 17.27 19.85
CA ARG A 85 8.98 18.06 20.17
C ARG A 85 8.69 19.45 20.74
N ARG A 86 7.76 20.19 20.13
CA ARG A 86 7.42 21.57 20.51
C ARG A 86 6.86 21.66 21.93
N PRO A 87 5.86 20.85 22.30
CA PRO A 87 5.25 20.94 23.63
C PRO A 87 6.02 20.23 24.76
N ARG A 88 6.99 19.33 24.47
CA ARG A 88 7.60 18.48 25.50
C ARG A 88 9.13 18.34 25.46
N GLY A 89 9.80 18.96 24.50
CA GLY A 89 11.23 18.76 24.27
C GLY A 89 11.58 17.42 23.61
N TRP A 90 12.84 17.26 23.23
CA TRP A 90 13.32 16.14 22.40
C TRP A 90 13.22 14.77 23.09
N ARG A 91 13.55 14.67 24.38
CA ARG A 91 13.52 13.37 25.11
C ARG A 91 12.13 12.76 25.14
N ARG A 92 11.11 13.53 25.56
CA ARG A 92 9.72 13.05 25.58
C ARG A 92 9.14 12.86 24.17
N ALA A 93 9.59 13.63 23.19
CA ALA A 93 9.21 13.41 21.81
C ALA A 93 9.73 12.08 21.27
N ALA A 94 11.00 11.74 21.54
CA ALA A 94 11.57 10.43 21.22
C ALA A 94 10.80 9.31 21.93
N MET A 95 10.41 9.48 23.20
CA MET A 95 9.55 8.52 23.90
C MET A 95 8.17 8.36 23.25
N CYS A 96 7.58 9.42 22.71
CA CYS A 96 6.32 9.31 21.95
C CYS A 96 6.48 8.48 20.67
N GLY A 97 7.57 8.69 19.92
CA GLY A 97 7.90 7.86 18.76
C GLY A 97 8.15 6.39 19.15
N ALA A 98 8.94 6.16 20.20
CA ALA A 98 9.20 4.82 20.73
C ALA A 98 7.92 4.13 21.23
N ALA A 99 7.02 4.85 21.91
CA ALA A 99 5.75 4.33 22.36
C ALA A 99 4.85 3.89 21.18
N LEU A 100 4.83 4.65 20.09
CA LEU A 100 4.13 4.26 18.85
C LEU A 100 4.71 2.98 18.25
N LEU A 101 6.03 2.87 18.17
CA LEU A 101 6.67 1.65 17.70
C LEU A 101 6.35 0.46 18.60
N ALA A 102 6.42 0.64 19.92
CA ALA A 102 6.09 -0.39 20.90
C ALA A 102 4.64 -0.86 20.76
N GLY A 103 3.67 0.06 20.65
CA GLY A 103 2.27 -0.29 20.42
C GLY A 103 2.06 -1.08 19.12
N THR A 104 2.78 -0.71 18.05
CA THR A 104 2.74 -1.42 16.77
C THR A 104 3.27 -2.85 16.92
N VAL A 105 4.42 -3.02 17.59
CA VAL A 105 5.03 -4.33 17.85
C VAL A 105 4.11 -5.19 18.71
N VAL A 106 3.50 -4.65 19.76
CA VAL A 106 2.57 -5.39 20.63
C VAL A 106 1.38 -5.96 19.84
N ALA A 107 0.84 -5.20 18.88
CA ALA A 107 -0.27 -5.68 18.06
C ALA A 107 0.15 -6.78 17.05
N VAL A 108 1.35 -6.68 16.49
CA VAL A 108 1.82 -7.58 15.41
C VAL A 108 2.52 -8.84 15.95
N ALA A 109 3.18 -8.75 17.10
CA ALA A 109 4.02 -9.81 17.66
C ALA A 109 3.29 -11.16 17.89
N PRO A 110 2.04 -11.22 18.38
CA PRO A 110 1.35 -12.49 18.60
C PRO A 110 1.18 -13.29 17.29
N TRP A 111 0.82 -12.59 16.20
CA TRP A 111 0.67 -13.20 14.89
C TRP A 111 2.04 -13.64 14.33
N VAL A 112 3.06 -12.78 14.41
CA VAL A 112 4.41 -13.10 13.90
C VAL A 112 4.97 -14.33 14.60
N ARG A 113 4.81 -14.43 15.92
CA ARG A 113 5.20 -15.59 16.70
C ARG A 113 4.47 -16.85 16.22
N SER A 114 3.14 -16.81 16.21
CA SER A 114 2.34 -17.97 15.81
C SER A 114 2.64 -18.44 14.38
N ALA A 115 2.80 -17.51 13.44
CA ALA A 115 3.12 -17.81 12.05
C ALA A 115 4.54 -18.39 11.92
N SER A 116 5.51 -17.86 12.67
CA SER A 116 6.89 -18.34 12.63
C SER A 116 7.04 -19.73 13.24
N ASP A 117 6.38 -19.98 14.38
CA ASP A 117 6.37 -21.28 15.06
C ASP A 117 5.80 -22.37 14.14
N ARG A 118 4.71 -22.07 13.42
CA ARG A 118 4.09 -23.00 12.45
C ARG A 118 4.93 -23.21 11.19
N ALA A 119 5.66 -22.19 10.76
CA ALA A 119 6.45 -22.24 9.53
C ALA A 119 7.88 -22.78 9.72
N GLY A 120 8.32 -22.98 10.98
CA GLY A 120 9.69 -23.38 11.32
C GLY A 120 10.76 -22.35 10.93
N ARG A 121 10.36 -21.11 10.62
CA ARG A 121 11.24 -20.01 10.20
C ARG A 121 10.59 -18.68 10.52
N LEU A 122 11.38 -17.61 10.60
CA LEU A 122 10.84 -16.27 10.80
C LEU A 122 9.93 -15.88 9.63
N VAL A 123 8.65 -15.73 9.92
CA VAL A 123 7.64 -15.20 9.01
C VAL A 123 7.31 -13.78 9.45
N PRO A 124 7.79 -12.74 8.72
CA PRO A 124 7.32 -11.39 8.96
C PRO A 124 5.83 -11.30 8.59
N ILE A 125 5.22 -10.12 8.70
CA ILE A 125 3.76 -9.85 8.54
C ILE A 125 3.11 -10.55 7.32
N SER A 126 3.87 -10.93 6.28
CA SER A 126 3.37 -11.79 5.20
C SER A 126 4.42 -12.76 4.64
N THR A 127 3.97 -13.94 4.19
CA THR A 127 4.77 -14.98 3.52
C THR A 127 4.83 -14.85 2.00
N SER A 128 3.99 -14.02 1.37
CA SER A 128 3.90 -13.91 -0.10
C SER A 128 4.95 -13.00 -0.74
N GLY A 129 5.99 -12.65 0.01
CA GLY A 129 7.02 -11.70 -0.43
C GLY A 129 7.78 -12.17 -1.67
N GLY A 130 8.20 -13.44 -1.74
CA GLY A 130 9.02 -13.93 -2.86
C GLY A 130 8.30 -13.84 -4.21
N SER A 131 7.07 -14.35 -4.28
CA SER A 131 6.28 -14.30 -5.51
C SER A 131 5.91 -12.86 -5.91
N ALA A 132 5.53 -12.02 -4.95
CA ALA A 132 5.15 -10.64 -5.23
C ALA A 132 6.32 -9.78 -5.73
N ILE A 133 7.52 -9.94 -5.15
CA ILE A 133 8.73 -9.24 -5.61
C ILE A 133 9.18 -9.80 -6.95
N PHE A 134 9.19 -11.13 -7.15
CA PHE A 134 9.56 -11.73 -8.43
C PHE A 134 8.68 -11.18 -9.56
N VAL A 135 7.36 -11.29 -9.42
CA VAL A 135 6.41 -10.78 -10.42
C VAL A 135 6.60 -9.28 -10.62
N GLY A 136 6.77 -8.54 -9.53
CA GLY A 136 6.91 -7.08 -9.56
C GLY A 136 8.18 -6.59 -10.27
N THR A 137 9.26 -7.36 -10.20
CA THR A 137 10.58 -7.04 -10.79
C THR A 137 10.79 -7.64 -12.18
N TYR A 138 9.92 -8.55 -12.63
CA TYR A 138 10.08 -9.22 -13.91
C TYR A 138 9.74 -8.31 -15.10
N LEU A 139 10.79 -7.74 -15.71
CA LEU A 139 10.69 -6.75 -16.78
C LEU A 139 9.96 -7.24 -18.05
N PRO A 140 10.19 -8.47 -18.56
CA PRO A 140 9.49 -8.96 -19.76
C PRO A 140 7.98 -9.09 -19.56
N GLY A 141 7.53 -9.29 -18.32
CA GLY A 141 6.11 -9.30 -17.93
C GLY A 141 5.57 -7.93 -17.49
N HIS A 142 6.34 -6.85 -17.71
CA HIS A 142 6.02 -5.49 -17.28
C HIS A 142 5.71 -5.36 -15.78
N GLY A 143 6.24 -6.26 -14.94
CA GLY A 143 6.00 -6.25 -13.51
C GLY A 143 4.56 -6.59 -13.12
N THR A 144 3.85 -7.37 -13.95
CA THR A 144 2.43 -7.71 -13.77
C THR A 144 2.18 -9.20 -13.89
N MET A 145 1.20 -9.72 -13.16
CA MET A 145 0.81 -11.12 -13.26
C MET A 145 0.32 -11.49 -14.68
N PHE A 146 -0.48 -10.65 -15.32
CA PHE A 146 -0.93 -10.90 -16.70
C PHE A 146 0.20 -10.83 -17.74
N GLY A 147 1.16 -9.93 -17.57
CA GLY A 147 2.34 -9.88 -18.43
C GLY A 147 3.24 -11.09 -18.21
N LEU A 148 3.42 -11.53 -16.96
CA LEU A 148 4.14 -12.76 -16.64
C LEU A 148 3.49 -13.97 -17.35
N LYS A 149 2.16 -14.12 -17.22
CA LYS A 149 1.38 -15.16 -17.93
C LYS A 149 1.57 -15.13 -19.44
N ARG A 150 1.66 -13.94 -20.04
CA ARG A 150 1.91 -13.80 -21.47
C ARG A 150 3.33 -14.20 -21.86
N SER A 151 4.32 -13.86 -21.03
CA SER A 151 5.73 -14.14 -21.32
C SER A 151 6.13 -15.60 -21.10
N LEU A 152 5.63 -16.25 -20.05
CA LEU A 152 6.01 -17.62 -19.66
C LEU A 152 4.95 -18.67 -20.05
N GLY A 153 3.82 -18.25 -20.63
CA GLY A 153 2.73 -19.15 -20.95
C GLY A 153 3.11 -20.25 -21.96
N ASN A 154 3.96 -19.93 -22.94
CA ASN A 154 4.45 -20.94 -23.89
C ASN A 154 5.39 -21.94 -23.23
N GLU A 155 6.30 -21.47 -22.37
CA GLU A 155 7.19 -22.34 -21.60
C GLU A 155 6.39 -23.30 -20.70
N LEU A 156 5.35 -22.80 -20.02
CA LEU A 156 4.47 -23.64 -19.23
C LEU A 156 3.76 -24.71 -20.08
N ARG A 157 3.29 -24.36 -21.29
CA ARG A 157 2.61 -25.31 -22.19
C ARG A 157 3.55 -26.40 -22.73
N LEU A 158 4.83 -26.07 -22.92
CA LEU A 158 5.84 -27.04 -23.33
C LEU A 158 6.11 -28.06 -22.22
N GLN A 159 6.13 -27.62 -20.95
CA GLN A 159 6.32 -28.51 -19.81
C GLN A 159 5.06 -29.27 -19.39
N ASP A 160 3.89 -28.67 -19.55
CA ASP A 160 2.59 -29.26 -19.19
C ASP A 160 1.63 -29.19 -20.39
N PRO A 161 1.62 -30.23 -21.25
CA PRO A 161 0.77 -30.29 -22.43
C PRO A 161 -0.73 -30.15 -22.15
N ARG A 162 -1.19 -30.44 -20.91
CA ARG A 162 -2.59 -30.26 -20.50
C ARG A 162 -3.03 -28.80 -20.55
N MET A 163 -2.09 -27.86 -20.50
CA MET A 163 -2.34 -26.43 -20.59
C MET A 163 -2.33 -25.90 -22.03
N GLY A 164 -2.11 -26.76 -23.03
CA GLY A 164 -1.90 -26.37 -24.44
C GLY A 164 -3.02 -25.48 -25.01
N SER A 165 -4.28 -25.77 -24.69
CA SER A 165 -5.45 -25.02 -25.16
C SER A 165 -5.87 -23.86 -24.24
N VAL A 166 -5.24 -23.72 -23.07
CA VAL A 166 -5.63 -22.70 -22.07
C VAL A 166 -5.04 -21.35 -22.48
N PRO A 167 -5.87 -20.30 -22.69
CA PRO A 167 -5.37 -18.99 -23.08
C PRO A 167 -4.61 -18.32 -21.92
N ASN A 168 -3.65 -17.44 -22.24
CA ASN A 168 -2.74 -16.81 -21.25
C ASN A 168 -3.46 -16.20 -20.04
N PHE A 169 -4.62 -15.57 -20.23
CA PHE A 169 -5.36 -14.92 -19.14
C PHE A 169 -6.03 -15.91 -18.16
N ARG A 170 -6.24 -17.17 -18.56
CA ARG A 170 -6.80 -18.25 -17.72
C ARG A 170 -5.73 -19.18 -17.14
N LEU A 171 -4.47 -19.04 -17.52
CA LEU A 171 -3.40 -19.87 -16.95
C LEU A 171 -3.36 -19.71 -15.41
N PRO A 172 -3.31 -20.80 -14.64
CA PRO A 172 -3.17 -20.72 -13.18
C PRO A 172 -1.88 -19.98 -12.81
N GLN A 173 -1.98 -19.02 -11.88
CA GLN A 173 -0.82 -18.23 -11.46
C GLN A 173 0.20 -19.12 -10.74
N GLU A 174 -0.27 -20.05 -9.93
CA GLU A 174 0.53 -20.97 -9.13
C GLU A 174 1.45 -21.78 -10.04
N ARG A 175 0.91 -22.34 -11.14
CA ARG A 175 1.67 -23.14 -12.10
C ARG A 175 2.80 -22.37 -12.79
N ILE A 176 2.60 -21.07 -13.06
CA ILE A 176 3.67 -20.24 -13.61
C ILE A 176 4.75 -19.93 -12.58
N LEU A 177 4.35 -19.69 -11.33
CA LEU A 177 5.33 -19.49 -10.26
C LEU A 177 6.09 -20.79 -9.95
N ASP A 178 5.43 -21.94 -10.04
CA ASP A 178 6.05 -23.26 -9.85
C ASP A 178 7.03 -23.58 -10.97
N LEU A 179 6.70 -23.23 -12.22
CA LEU A 179 7.62 -23.31 -13.37
C LEU A 179 8.93 -22.55 -13.08
N VAL A 180 8.82 -21.32 -12.55
CA VAL A 180 9.99 -20.49 -12.23
C VAL A 180 10.74 -21.06 -11.03
N ALA A 181 10.04 -21.47 -9.98
CA ALA A 181 10.65 -22.07 -8.80
C ALA A 181 11.38 -23.38 -9.13
N GLY A 182 10.85 -24.17 -10.07
CA GLY A 182 11.45 -25.42 -10.54
C GLY A 182 12.82 -25.28 -11.21
N ARG A 183 13.26 -24.04 -11.51
CA ARG A 183 14.63 -23.75 -11.98
C ARG A 183 15.68 -23.90 -10.87
N HIS A 184 15.25 -23.85 -9.61
CA HIS A 184 16.09 -23.97 -8.41
C HIS A 184 15.55 -25.09 -7.51
N PRO A 185 15.64 -26.37 -7.93
CA PRO A 185 15.07 -27.51 -7.21
C PRO A 185 15.69 -27.72 -5.82
N GLU A 186 16.86 -27.14 -5.56
CA GLU A 186 17.56 -27.18 -4.28
C GLU A 186 16.97 -26.24 -3.22
N LEU A 187 16.10 -25.31 -3.62
CA LEU A 187 15.52 -24.30 -2.73
C LEU A 187 14.04 -24.56 -2.49
N ASP A 188 13.57 -24.16 -1.30
CA ASP A 188 12.12 -24.01 -1.06
C ASP A 188 11.53 -23.02 -2.06
N ARG A 189 10.26 -23.22 -2.45
CA ARG A 189 9.56 -22.44 -3.47
C ARG A 189 9.69 -20.93 -3.28
N ASP A 190 9.51 -20.44 -2.05
CA ASP A 190 9.63 -19.01 -1.76
C ASP A 190 11.08 -18.51 -1.83
N ALA A 191 12.04 -19.33 -1.44
CA ALA A 191 13.46 -19.01 -1.55
C ALA A 191 13.91 -18.98 -3.03
N ALA A 192 13.42 -19.90 -3.86
CA ALA A 192 13.65 -19.92 -5.30
C ALA A 192 13.12 -18.65 -5.97
N LEU A 193 11.88 -18.24 -5.66
CA LEU A 193 11.28 -17.02 -6.18
C LEU A 193 12.02 -15.76 -5.68
N ARG A 194 12.47 -15.74 -4.42
CA ARG A 194 13.33 -14.66 -3.90
C ARG A 194 14.67 -14.58 -4.62
N ARG A 195 15.27 -15.71 -4.96
CA ARG A 195 16.52 -15.77 -5.73
C ARG A 195 16.31 -15.19 -7.14
N GLU A 196 15.30 -15.65 -7.87
CA GLU A 196 14.93 -15.11 -9.18
C GLU A 196 14.59 -13.62 -9.13
N ALA A 197 13.96 -13.14 -8.06
CA ALA A 197 13.71 -11.72 -7.84
C ALA A 197 15.01 -10.91 -7.69
N ARG A 198 16.03 -11.43 -6.99
CA ARG A 198 17.35 -10.78 -6.90
C ARG A 198 18.04 -10.76 -8.26
N GLU A 199 18.00 -11.87 -8.98
CA GLU A 199 18.55 -11.94 -10.35
C GLU A 199 17.86 -10.96 -11.30
N ASN A 200 16.55 -10.76 -11.18
CA ASN A 200 15.82 -9.72 -11.92
C ASN A 200 16.32 -8.31 -11.57
N LEU A 201 16.59 -8.01 -10.30
CA LEU A 201 17.14 -6.72 -9.90
C LEU A 201 18.55 -6.52 -10.49
N ASP A 202 19.42 -7.51 -10.40
CA ASP A 202 20.77 -7.42 -10.95
C ASP A 202 20.74 -7.29 -12.48
N ARG A 203 19.87 -8.06 -13.15
CA ARG A 203 19.77 -8.08 -14.61
C ARG A 203 19.06 -6.86 -15.18
N TYR A 204 18.00 -6.38 -14.54
CA TYR A 204 17.16 -5.31 -15.07
C TYR A 204 17.41 -3.96 -14.40
N ALA A 205 17.48 -3.90 -13.06
CA ALA A 205 17.68 -2.63 -12.38
C ALA A 205 19.09 -2.08 -12.62
N LEU A 206 20.13 -2.92 -12.59
CA LEU A 206 21.51 -2.46 -12.80
C LEU A 206 21.88 -2.34 -14.29
N ARG A 207 21.55 -3.35 -15.12
CA ARG A 207 21.97 -3.34 -16.53
C ARG A 207 20.99 -2.63 -17.48
N ARG A 208 19.72 -2.44 -17.08
CA ARG A 208 18.68 -1.76 -17.88
C ARG A 208 17.85 -0.78 -17.03
N PRO A 209 18.49 0.21 -16.37
CA PRO A 209 17.85 1.03 -15.35
C PRO A 209 16.67 1.85 -15.90
N LEU A 210 16.76 2.39 -17.12
CA LEU A 210 15.69 3.20 -17.71
C LEU A 210 14.42 2.39 -18.01
N PRO A 211 14.47 1.25 -18.74
CA PRO A 211 13.31 0.37 -18.88
C PRO A 211 12.71 -0.10 -17.55
N PHE A 212 13.56 -0.43 -16.58
CA PHE A 212 13.12 -0.87 -15.26
C PHE A 212 12.41 0.26 -14.50
N ALA A 213 12.99 1.46 -14.45
CA ALA A 213 12.37 2.63 -13.85
C ALA A 213 11.05 3.01 -14.54
N ARG A 214 10.98 2.92 -15.89
CA ARG A 214 9.74 3.14 -16.64
C ARG A 214 8.66 2.11 -16.27
N MET A 215 9.03 0.85 -16.08
CA MET A 215 8.12 -0.19 -15.62
C MET A 215 7.57 0.14 -14.22
N LEU A 216 8.44 0.48 -13.26
CA LEU A 216 8.03 0.87 -11.91
C LEU A 216 7.13 2.12 -11.93
N GLY A 217 7.48 3.13 -12.72
CA GLY A 217 6.67 4.34 -12.89
C GLY A 217 5.31 4.06 -13.52
N THR A 218 5.23 3.15 -14.49
CA THR A 218 3.95 2.73 -15.10
C THR A 218 3.07 2.00 -14.09
N LYS A 219 3.66 1.20 -13.20
CA LYS A 219 2.96 0.51 -12.10
C LYS A 219 2.42 1.51 -11.09
N ALA A 220 3.29 2.41 -10.60
CA ALA A 220 2.89 3.49 -9.72
C ALA A 220 1.76 4.33 -10.33
N ALA A 221 1.90 4.79 -11.58
CA ALA A 221 0.85 5.54 -12.26
C ALA A 221 -0.46 4.75 -12.31
N ARG A 222 -0.43 3.46 -12.66
CA ARG A 222 -1.62 2.60 -12.74
C ARG A 222 -2.37 2.54 -11.41
N MET A 223 -1.66 2.46 -10.28
CA MET A 223 -2.27 2.45 -8.94
C MET A 223 -3.11 3.71 -8.68
N TRP A 224 -2.72 4.85 -9.25
CA TRP A 224 -3.35 6.16 -9.02
C TRP A 224 -4.35 6.60 -10.07
N VAL A 225 -4.21 6.16 -11.32
CA VAL A 225 -5.05 6.61 -12.44
C VAL A 225 -6.11 5.60 -12.87
N THR A 226 -5.94 4.34 -12.48
CA THR A 226 -6.89 3.28 -12.84
C THR A 226 -7.83 3.03 -11.66
N PRO A 227 -9.15 3.18 -11.84
CA PRO A 227 -10.08 2.77 -10.79
C PRO A 227 -9.96 1.26 -10.56
N ASN A 228 -10.03 0.85 -9.29
CA ASN A 228 -10.08 -0.57 -8.99
C ASN A 228 -11.32 -1.20 -9.65
N ARG A 229 -11.10 -2.32 -10.33
CA ARG A 229 -12.12 -3.08 -11.03
C ARG A 229 -11.96 -4.55 -10.67
N GLY A 230 -13.08 -5.23 -10.43
CA GLY A 230 -13.06 -6.68 -10.32
C GLY A 230 -12.47 -7.33 -11.60
N PRO A 231 -12.10 -8.62 -11.55
CA PRO A 231 -11.39 -9.31 -12.64
C PRO A 231 -12.06 -9.25 -14.02
N HIS A 232 -13.37 -8.99 -14.07
CA HIS A 232 -14.19 -9.02 -15.30
C HIS A 232 -14.89 -7.70 -15.64
N ALA A 233 -14.73 -6.65 -14.84
CA ALA A 233 -15.44 -5.39 -15.07
C ALA A 233 -14.70 -4.49 -16.09
N ARG A 234 -15.44 -3.94 -17.06
CA ARG A 234 -14.95 -2.88 -17.95
C ARG A 234 -15.01 -1.54 -17.21
N VAL A 235 -13.96 -0.73 -17.34
CA VAL A 235 -13.98 0.64 -16.80
C VAL A 235 -14.76 1.50 -17.78
N GLY A 236 -15.95 1.95 -17.37
CA GLY A 236 -16.69 2.96 -18.12
C GLY A 236 -16.01 4.33 -18.01
N ALA A 237 -16.14 5.16 -19.06
CA ALA A 237 -15.57 6.50 -19.08
C ALA A 237 -15.99 7.34 -17.85
N VAL A 238 -17.26 7.23 -17.42
CA VAL A 238 -17.77 7.92 -16.23
C VAL A 238 -17.03 7.51 -14.96
N SER A 239 -16.79 6.21 -14.76
CA SER A 239 -16.07 5.70 -13.58
C SER A 239 -14.64 6.21 -13.52
N LEU A 240 -13.96 6.23 -14.68
CA LEU A 240 -12.61 6.79 -14.80
C LEU A 240 -12.60 8.29 -14.49
N THR A 241 -13.52 9.06 -15.06
CA THR A 241 -13.62 10.50 -14.82
C THR A 241 -13.87 10.81 -13.35
N VAL A 242 -14.84 10.14 -12.72
CA VAL A 242 -15.14 10.30 -11.29
C VAL A 242 -13.93 9.95 -10.43
N HIS A 243 -13.22 8.86 -10.76
CA HIS A 243 -12.00 8.46 -10.06
C HIS A 243 -10.91 9.53 -10.14
N LEU A 244 -10.56 9.96 -11.35
CA LEU A 244 -9.51 10.95 -11.57
C LEU A 244 -9.86 12.30 -10.91
N LEU A 245 -11.12 12.73 -10.98
CA LEU A 245 -11.57 13.96 -10.33
C LEU A 245 -11.46 13.88 -8.81
N LEU A 246 -12.00 12.82 -8.18
CA LEU A 246 -11.99 12.70 -6.72
C LEU A 246 -10.58 12.52 -6.18
N VAL A 247 -9.77 11.64 -6.79
CA VAL A 247 -8.37 11.43 -6.37
C VAL A 247 -7.54 12.68 -6.62
N GLY A 248 -7.70 13.34 -7.76
CA GLY A 248 -7.02 14.60 -8.09
C GLY A 248 -7.35 15.72 -7.12
N LEU A 249 -8.65 15.95 -6.85
CA LEU A 249 -9.10 16.96 -5.88
C LEU A 249 -8.59 16.67 -4.47
N ALA A 250 -8.56 15.39 -4.07
CA ALA A 250 -8.04 14.98 -2.78
C ALA A 250 -6.54 15.31 -2.65
N LEU A 251 -5.74 14.88 -3.63
CA LEU A 251 -4.30 15.13 -3.65
C LEU A 251 -3.98 16.63 -3.66
N VAL A 252 -4.61 17.38 -4.56
CA VAL A 252 -4.43 18.84 -4.63
C VAL A 252 -4.80 19.49 -3.30
N GLY A 253 -5.94 19.12 -2.72
CA GLY A 253 -6.36 19.62 -1.41
C GLY A 253 -5.37 19.28 -0.30
N THR A 254 -4.85 18.06 -0.26
CA THR A 254 -3.86 17.63 0.76
C THR A 254 -2.54 18.37 0.58
N ILE A 255 -2.06 18.57 -0.64
CA ILE A 255 -0.86 19.36 -0.95
C ILE A 255 -1.08 20.82 -0.52
N LEU A 256 -2.22 21.41 -0.84
CA LEU A 256 -2.58 22.75 -0.39
C LEU A 256 -2.60 22.85 1.14
N ALA A 257 -3.11 21.82 1.83
CA ALA A 257 -3.08 21.75 3.30
C ALA A 257 -1.65 21.75 3.85
N VAL A 258 -0.71 21.05 3.20
CA VAL A 258 0.72 21.08 3.57
C VAL A 258 1.31 22.48 3.38
N VAL A 259 1.19 23.03 2.16
CA VAL A 259 1.85 24.27 1.77
C VAL A 259 1.29 25.48 2.53
N ARG A 260 -0.04 25.54 2.73
CA ARG A 260 -0.71 26.71 3.30
C ARG A 260 -0.86 26.67 4.82
N VAL A 261 -1.06 25.49 5.41
CA VAL A 261 -1.38 25.36 6.85
C VAL A 261 -0.13 25.00 7.66
N ARG A 262 0.94 24.50 7.01
CA ARG A 262 2.21 24.09 7.63
C ARG A 262 2.03 23.15 8.85
N ARG A 263 0.94 22.39 8.87
CA ARG A 263 0.69 21.36 9.89
C ARG A 263 1.38 20.07 9.45
N PRO A 264 2.04 19.33 10.36
CA PRO A 264 2.79 18.13 10.00
C PRO A 264 1.90 16.95 9.58
N GLY A 265 0.60 16.96 9.90
CA GLY A 265 -0.34 15.86 9.62
C GLY A 265 -0.53 15.54 8.13
N PRO A 266 -0.99 16.48 7.28
CA PRO A 266 -1.15 16.23 5.85
C PRO A 266 0.15 15.79 5.16
N GLY A 267 1.30 16.33 5.60
CA GLY A 267 2.61 15.94 5.06
C GLY A 267 2.97 14.49 5.40
N ALA A 268 2.68 14.06 6.62
CA ALA A 268 2.85 12.65 7.00
C ALA A 268 1.95 11.74 6.17
N LEU A 269 0.70 12.11 5.91
CA LEU A 269 -0.17 11.29 5.05
C LEU A 269 0.36 11.19 3.62
N LEU A 270 0.89 12.27 3.04
CA LEU A 270 1.55 12.20 1.73
C LEU A 270 2.80 11.33 1.76
N ALA A 271 3.58 11.37 2.85
CA ALA A 271 4.75 10.49 3.02
C ALA A 271 4.35 9.01 3.12
N VAL A 272 3.25 8.70 3.84
CA VAL A 272 2.66 7.35 3.90
C VAL A 272 2.15 6.91 2.52
N ALA A 273 1.47 7.78 1.79
CA ALA A 273 1.00 7.48 0.43
C ALA A 273 2.17 7.25 -0.53
N ALA A 274 3.24 8.05 -0.43
CA ALA A 274 4.45 7.90 -1.23
C ALA A 274 5.19 6.61 -0.91
N SER A 275 5.36 6.24 0.37
CA SER A 275 6.02 5.00 0.77
C SER A 275 5.21 3.77 0.35
N SER A 276 3.88 3.80 0.51
CA SER A 276 2.98 2.77 0.03
C SER A 276 3.02 2.65 -1.51
N THR A 277 3.12 3.76 -2.23
CA THR A 277 3.26 3.74 -3.69
C THR A 277 4.60 3.13 -4.10
N ALA A 278 5.70 3.52 -3.45
CA ALA A 278 7.04 3.01 -3.75
C ALA A 278 7.15 1.50 -3.49
N ILE A 279 6.64 1.02 -2.35
CA ILE A 279 6.67 -0.41 -2.03
C ILE A 279 5.80 -1.20 -3.01
N ASN A 280 4.56 -0.76 -3.28
CA ASN A 280 3.68 -1.45 -4.22
C ASN A 280 4.22 -1.38 -5.66
N ALA A 281 4.96 -0.33 -6.03
CA ALA A 281 5.62 -0.24 -7.33
C ALA A 281 6.72 -1.29 -7.50
N VAL A 282 7.47 -1.64 -6.45
CA VAL A 282 8.48 -2.72 -6.49
C VAL A 282 7.80 -4.09 -6.46
N PHE A 283 6.81 -4.26 -5.59
CA PHE A 283 6.00 -5.47 -5.45
C PHE A 283 4.92 -5.52 -6.55
N LEU A 284 3.79 -6.18 -6.31
CA LEU A 284 2.68 -6.21 -7.24
C LEU A 284 1.80 -4.96 -7.06
N SER A 285 1.93 -4.00 -7.97
CA SER A 285 1.09 -2.79 -7.94
C SER A 285 -0.26 -3.07 -8.60
N GLU A 286 -1.29 -3.15 -7.77
CA GLU A 286 -2.68 -3.20 -8.22
C GLU A 286 -3.46 -1.94 -7.78
N PRO A 287 -4.46 -1.49 -8.57
CA PRO A 287 -5.31 -0.35 -8.21
C PRO A 287 -5.93 -0.42 -6.80
N ARG A 288 -6.25 -1.62 -6.32
CA ARG A 288 -6.83 -1.84 -4.98
C ARG A 288 -5.90 -1.43 -3.83
N HIS A 289 -4.59 -1.35 -4.06
CA HIS A 289 -3.66 -0.95 -3.00
C HIS A 289 -3.84 0.50 -2.57
N LEU A 290 -4.39 1.36 -3.44
CA LEU A 290 -4.70 2.75 -3.11
C LEU A 290 -5.92 2.89 -2.18
N LEU A 291 -6.87 1.95 -2.22
CA LEU A 291 -8.18 2.11 -1.59
C LEU A 291 -8.12 2.45 -0.08
N PRO A 292 -7.25 1.83 0.74
CA PRO A 292 -7.18 2.19 2.16
C PRO A 292 -6.75 3.62 2.43
N LEU A 293 -5.96 4.23 1.55
CA LEU A 293 -5.44 5.58 1.70
C LEU A 293 -6.49 6.65 1.36
N LEU A 294 -7.46 6.32 0.48
CA LEU A 294 -8.39 7.28 -0.09
C LEU A 294 -9.26 8.00 0.95
N PRO A 295 -9.86 7.33 1.97
CA PRO A 295 -10.65 8.04 2.97
C PRO A 295 -9.86 9.12 3.71
N ALA A 296 -8.61 8.83 4.07
CA ALA A 296 -7.73 9.79 4.73
C ALA A 296 -7.31 10.94 3.79
N LEU A 297 -7.09 10.64 2.51
CA LEU A 297 -6.81 11.65 1.49
C LEU A 297 -8.04 12.53 1.22
N PHE A 298 -9.24 11.97 1.15
CA PHE A 298 -10.49 12.75 1.04
C PHE A 298 -10.67 13.67 2.24
N ALA A 299 -10.40 13.19 3.46
CA ALA A 299 -10.48 14.00 4.67
C ALA A 299 -9.48 15.17 4.68
N THR A 300 -8.21 14.91 4.39
CA THR A 300 -7.17 15.95 4.35
C THR A 300 -7.33 16.90 3.16
N GLY A 301 -7.78 16.38 2.02
CA GLY A 301 -8.09 17.14 0.82
C GLY A 301 -9.24 18.12 1.03
N ALA A 302 -10.37 17.64 1.55
CA ALA A 302 -11.52 18.49 1.88
C ALA A 302 -11.16 19.56 2.92
N ALA A 303 -10.32 19.21 3.91
CA ALA A 303 -9.83 20.18 4.88
C ALA A 303 -8.96 21.27 4.22
N GLY A 304 -8.08 20.90 3.29
CA GLY A 304 -7.24 21.85 2.54
C GLY A 304 -8.05 22.83 1.72
N TRP A 305 -9.03 22.33 0.96
CA TRP A 305 -9.95 23.17 0.17
C TRP A 305 -10.78 24.11 1.06
N ALA A 306 -11.33 23.61 2.16
CA ALA A 306 -12.11 24.43 3.09
C ALA A 306 -11.28 25.58 3.69
N LEU A 307 -9.99 25.36 3.94
CA LEU A 307 -9.09 26.39 4.46
C LEU A 307 -8.76 27.45 3.40
N LEU A 308 -8.65 27.07 2.13
CA LEU A 308 -8.48 28.00 1.02
C LEU A 308 -9.70 28.93 0.88
N LEU A 309 -10.90 28.35 0.86
CA LEU A 309 -12.16 29.09 0.69
C LEU A 309 -12.47 30.04 1.85
N LYS A 310 -12.05 29.70 3.07
CA LYS A 310 -12.20 30.61 4.22
C LYS A 310 -11.30 31.83 4.12
N ARG A 311 -10.11 31.68 3.52
CA ARG A 311 -9.11 32.75 3.43
C ARG A 311 -9.35 33.72 2.27
N SER A 312 -10.14 33.34 1.27
CA SER A 312 -10.57 34.24 0.20
C SER A 312 -11.79 35.08 0.56
N ARG A 313 -12.40 34.83 1.73
CA ARG A 313 -13.58 35.55 2.25
C ARG A 313 -13.25 36.50 3.41
N ALA A 314 -11.98 36.58 3.81
CA ALA A 314 -11.45 37.44 4.85
C ALA A 314 -10.42 38.37 4.22
#